data_AF-A0A7K0DXG3-F1
#
_entry.id   AF-A0A7K0DXG3-F1
#
_cell.length_a   1.000
_cell.length_b   1.000
_cell.length_c   1.000
_cell.angle_alpha   90.00
_cell.angle_beta   90.00
_cell.angle_gamma   90.00
#
_symmetry.space_group_name_H-M   'P 1'
#
loop_
_entity.id
_entity.type
_entity.pdbx_description
1 polymer ?
#
loop_
_entity_poly.entity_id
_entity_poly.type
_entity_poly.pdbx_seq_one_letter_code
_entity_poly.pdbx_strand_id
1 'polypeptide(L)' 'MAYLLALIAIVSVAVLCWKAFGPERARRIGAGRAPSRRNRIIGPDDDPDFLWRISRPRRDGEPDSDH' A
#
# COMPACT_ATOMS: atom_id res chain seq x y z
N MET A 1 -10.74 -41.16 9.79
CA MET A 1 -11.09 -39.89 9.10
C MET A 1 -10.82 -38.65 9.96
N ALA A 2 -11.34 -38.57 11.19
CA ALA A 2 -11.12 -37.43 12.08
C ALA A 2 -9.64 -37.09 12.33
N TYR A 3 -8.77 -38.11 12.50
CA TYR A 3 -7.33 -37.91 12.68
C TYR A 3 -6.64 -37.22 11.50
N LEU A 4 -7.07 -37.52 10.26
CA LEU A 4 -6.55 -36.86 9.07
C LEU A 4 -6.94 -35.38 9.04
N LEU A 5 -8.21 -35.07 9.36
CA LEU A 5 -8.67 -33.69 9.44
C LEU A 5 -7.96 -32.91 10.57
N ALA A 6 -7.77 -33.54 11.72
CA ALA A 6 -7.04 -32.95 12.84
C ALA A 6 -5.57 -32.65 12.46
N LEU A 7 -4.90 -33.57 11.76
CA LEU A 7 -3.53 -33.36 11.28
C LEU A 7 -3.45 -32.16 10.32
N ILE A 8 -4.38 -32.08 9.36
CA ILE A 8 -4.44 -30.96 8.40
C ILE A 8 -4.68 -29.63 9.13
N ALA A 9 -5.58 -29.61 10.12
CA ALA A 9 -5.85 -28.42 10.91
C ALA A 9 -4.61 -27.95 11.69
N ILE A 10 -3.90 -28.87 12.34
CA ILE A 10 -2.66 -28.57 13.08
C ILE A 10 -1.59 -28.01 12.15
N VAL A 11 -1.34 -28.67 11.00
CA VAL A 11 -0.36 -28.21 10.01
C VAL A 11 -0.74 -26.84 9.46
N SER A 12 -2.03 -26.61 9.18
CA SER A 12 -2.52 -25.32 8.69
C SER A 12 -2.26 -24.21 9.71
N VAL A 13 -2.54 -24.44 11.00
CA VAL A 13 -2.26 -23.47 12.07
C VAL A 13 -0.76 -23.18 12.17
N ALA A 14 0.08 -24.21 12.15
CA ALA A 14 1.54 -24.04 12.19
C ALA A 14 2.05 -23.19 11.00
N VAL A 15 1.55 -23.46 9.79
CA VAL A 15 1.87 -22.69 8.58
C VAL A 15 1.36 -21.26 8.68
N LEU A 16 0.15 -21.05 9.21
CA LEU A 16 -0.40 -19.71 9.43
C LEU A 16 0.42 -18.93 10.46
N CYS A 17 0.86 -19.56 11.55
CA CYS A 17 1.74 -18.96 12.54
C CYS A 17 3.14 -18.66 11.96
N TRP A 18 3.68 -19.54 11.12
CA TRP A 18 4.94 -19.29 10.43
C TRP A 18 4.82 -18.13 9.43
N LYS A 19 3.79 -18.12 8.60
CA LYS A 19 3.50 -17.00 7.70
C LYS A 19 3.19 -15.73 8.49
N ALA A 20 2.58 -15.90 9.67
CA ALA A 20 2.22 -15.08 10.84
C ALA A 20 3.29 -14.20 11.48
N PHE A 21 4.43 -14.84 11.72
CA PHE A 21 5.46 -14.34 12.63
C PHE A 21 6.86 -14.69 12.14
N GLY A 22 6.97 -15.37 10.98
CA GLY A 22 8.24 -15.77 10.41
C GLY A 22 9.16 -14.57 10.11
N PRO A 23 10.48 -14.82 10.06
CA PRO A 23 11.53 -13.79 10.05
C PRO A 23 11.45 -12.79 8.87
N GLU A 24 10.66 -13.08 7.83
CA GLU A 24 10.37 -12.19 6.71
C GLU A 24 9.41 -11.03 7.03
N ARG A 25 8.70 -11.06 8.17
CA ARG A 25 7.73 -10.00 8.50
C ARG A 25 8.33 -8.65 8.88
N ALA A 26 9.62 -8.60 9.24
CA ALA A 26 10.32 -7.32 9.35
C ALA A 26 10.37 -6.56 8.00
N ARG A 27 10.29 -7.26 6.86
CA ARG A 27 10.24 -6.64 5.52
C ARG A 27 8.80 -6.30 5.05
N ARG A 28 7.77 -6.89 5.69
CA ARG A 28 6.36 -6.71 5.30
C ARG A 28 5.57 -5.69 6.10
N ILE A 29 6.17 -4.99 7.07
CA ILE A 29 5.56 -3.76 7.60
C ILE A 29 5.61 -2.63 6.53
N GLY A 30 6.42 -2.79 5.46
CA GLY A 30 6.40 -1.96 4.24
C GLY A 30 5.77 -2.62 3.00
N ALA A 31 5.34 -3.88 3.09
CA ALA A 31 4.73 -4.60 1.97
C ALA A 31 3.31 -5.04 2.33
N GLY A 32 2.50 -4.05 2.74
CA GLY A 32 1.09 -4.09 2.39
C GLY A 32 1.02 -4.41 0.90
N ARG A 33 0.30 -5.50 0.58
CA ARG A 33 -0.29 -5.79 -0.74
C ARG A 33 0.38 -4.94 -1.81
N ALA A 34 1.50 -5.41 -2.39
CA ALA A 34 2.17 -4.69 -3.47
C ALA A 34 1.06 -4.12 -4.35
N PRO A 35 0.80 -2.80 -4.32
CA PRO A 35 -0.19 -2.27 -5.21
C PRO A 35 0.49 -2.54 -6.53
N SER A 36 -0.09 -3.46 -7.28
CA SER A 36 0.02 -3.49 -8.72
C SER A 36 0.36 -2.08 -9.15
N ARG A 37 1.62 -1.85 -9.55
CA ARG A 37 2.10 -0.61 -10.18
C ARG A 37 1.34 -0.32 -11.49
N ARG A 38 0.27 -1.06 -11.79
CA ARG A 38 -0.77 -0.64 -12.72
C ARG A 38 -1.51 0.49 -12.05
N ASN A 39 -1.01 1.70 -12.30
CA ASN A 39 -1.83 2.88 -12.46
C ASN A 39 -2.90 2.98 -11.37
N ARG A 40 -2.48 3.10 -10.10
CA ARG A 40 -3.41 3.54 -9.06
C ARG A 40 -3.87 4.91 -9.55
N ILE A 41 -5.13 5.01 -9.92
CA ILE A 41 -5.79 6.28 -10.22
C ILE A 41 -5.79 7.01 -8.87
N ILE A 42 -4.73 7.77 -8.63
CA ILE A 42 -4.58 8.63 -7.47
C ILE A 42 -5.50 9.82 -7.77
N GLY A 43 -6.46 10.05 -6.88
CA GLY A 43 -7.31 11.22 -6.99
C GLY A 43 -6.47 12.48 -6.83
N PRO A 44 -6.88 13.63 -7.41
CA PRO A 44 -6.14 14.89 -7.25
C PRO A 44 -5.85 15.24 -5.79
N ASP A 45 -6.75 14.88 -4.87
CA ASP A 45 -6.60 15.12 -3.43
C ASP A 45 -5.49 14.30 -2.75
N ASP A 46 -5.09 13.17 -3.34
CA ASP A 46 -4.05 12.26 -2.83
C ASP A 46 -2.70 12.44 -3.55
N ASP A 47 -2.62 13.35 -4.52
CA ASP A 47 -1.38 13.65 -5.26
C ASP A 47 -0.57 14.73 -4.51
N PRO A 48 0.64 14.40 -4.01
CA PRO A 48 1.48 15.37 -3.32
C PRO A 48 1.82 16.59 -4.18
N ASP A 49 1.97 16.43 -5.50
CA ASP A 49 2.29 17.53 -6.41
C ASP A 49 1.12 18.51 -6.56
N PHE A 50 -0.13 18.02 -6.51
CA PHE A 50 -1.33 18.85 -6.57
C PHE A 50 -1.54 19.66 -5.29
N LEU A 51 -1.38 19.03 -4.12
CA LEU A 51 -1.46 19.72 -2.83
C LEU A 51 -0.37 20.77 -2.68
N TRP A 52 0.83 20.51 -3.23
CA TRP A 52 1.93 21.48 -3.23
C TRP A 52 1.60 22.73 -4.05
N ARG A 53 0.88 22.57 -5.18
CA ARG A 53 0.42 23.70 -6.01
C ARG A 53 -0.65 24.54 -5.33
N ILE A 54 -1.58 23.93 -4.59
CA ILE A 54 -2.64 24.65 -3.85
C ILE A 54 -2.10 25.36 -2.61
N SER A 55 -1.18 24.72 -1.89
CA SER A 55 -0.58 25.28 -0.66
C SER A 55 0.37 26.45 -0.95
N ARG A 56 0.78 26.65 -2.21
CA ARG A 56 1.57 27.81 -2.61
C ARG A 56 0.66 29.04 -2.70
N PRO A 57 0.77 30.03 -1.79
CA PRO A 57 0.04 31.28 -1.92
C PRO A 57 0.45 31.91 -3.25
N ARG A 58 -0.55 32.33 -4.04
CA ARG A 58 -0.43 33.04 -5.31
C ARG A 58 0.24 34.40 -5.08
N ARG A 59 1.54 34.39 -4.79
CA ARG A 59 2.37 35.58 -4.53
C ARG A 59 3.15 36.02 -5.76
N ASP A 60 2.98 35.31 -6.86
CA ASP A 60 3.65 35.62 -8.12
C ASP A 60 2.56 36.14 -9.06
N GLY A 61 2.37 37.46 -9.01
CA GLY A 61 1.71 38.16 -10.10
C GLY A 61 2.62 38.08 -11.32
N GLU A 62 2.13 37.48 -12.40
CA GLU A 62 2.52 37.83 -13.76
C GLU A 62 1.31 37.52 -14.66
N PRO A 63 0.89 38.46 -15.53
CA PRO A 63 -0.34 38.35 -16.28
C PRO A 63 -0.22 37.38 -17.45
N ASP A 64 -1.39 36.97 -17.90
CA ASP A 64 -1.69 36.36 -19.18
C ASP A 64 -0.73 36.77 -20.31
N SER A 65 -0.14 35.79 -20.97
CA SER A 65 0.45 35.97 -22.31
C SER A 65 -0.17 34.93 -23.23
N ASP A 66 -1.18 35.38 -23.97
CA ASP A 66 -1.68 34.81 -25.21
C ASP A 66 -0.53 34.30 -26.10
N HIS A 67 -0.61 33.03 -26.50
CA HIS A 67 -0.23 32.57 -27.84
C HIS A 67 -0.91 31.24 -28.19
#